data_AF-A0A952LHG4-F1
#
_entry.id   AF-A0A952LHG4-F1
#
_cell.length_a   1.000
_cell.length_b   1.000
_cell.length_c   1.000
_cell.angle_alpha   90.00
_cell.angle_beta   90.00
_cell.angle_gamma   90.00
#
_symmetry.space_group_name_H-M   'P 1'
#
loop_
_entity.id
_entity.type
_entity.pdbx_description
1 polymer ?
#
loop_
_entity_poly.entity_id
_entity_poly.type
_entity_poly.pdbx_seq_one_letter_code
_entity_poly.pdbx_strand_id
1 'polypeptide(L)' 'VKSRYELVHAASKLAIELYETGLETYITEEGIPLKKTVIAIDKIAKGEALIVKKQDKQ' A
#
# COMPACT_ATOMS: atom_id res chain seq x y z
N VAL A 1 -9.76 5.08 -3.74
CA VAL A 1 -8.95 6.23 -4.23
C VAL A 1 -9.64 6.84 -5.43
N LYS A 2 -9.78 8.17 -5.47
CA LYS A 2 -10.51 8.91 -6.53
C LYS A 2 -9.59 9.70 -7.46
N SER A 3 -8.29 9.78 -7.17
CA SER A 3 -7.30 10.44 -8.02
C SER A 3 -5.96 9.72 -7.96
N ARG A 4 -5.09 10.00 -8.95
CA ARG A 4 -3.71 9.49 -8.97
C ARG A 4 -2.92 9.95 -7.75
N TYR A 5 -3.15 11.18 -7.28
CA TYR A 5 -2.52 11.70 -6.07
C TYR A 5 -2.96 10.94 -4.82
N GLU A 6 -4.26 10.65 -4.69
CA GLU A 6 -4.76 9.86 -3.57
C GLU A 6 -4.21 8.43 -3.58
N LEU A 7 -4.05 7.83 -4.77
CA LEU A 7 -3.41 6.52 -4.93
C LEU A 7 -1.97 6.55 -4.44
N VAL A 8 -1.16 7.50 -4.91
CA VAL A 8 0.24 7.61 -4.51
C VAL A 8 0.37 7.85 -3.01
N HIS A 9 -0.44 8.74 -2.44
CA HIS A 9 -0.41 9.03 -1.01
C HIS A 9 -0.77 7.80 -0.16
N ALA A 10 -1.84 7.09 -0.54
CA ALA A 10 -2.27 5.89 0.17
C ALA A 10 -1.26 4.74 0.04
N ALA A 11 -0.72 4.52 -1.15
CA ALA A 11 0.29 3.50 -1.39
C ALA A 11 1.58 3.75 -0.59
N SER A 12 2.02 5.01 -0.49
CA SER A 12 3.19 5.39 0.31
C SER A 12 2.97 5.11 1.79
N LYS A 13 1.80 5.47 2.35
CA LYS A 13 1.47 5.18 3.75
C LYS A 13 1.46 3.67 4.03
N LEU A 14 0.75 2.91 3.21
CA LEU A 14 0.67 1.46 3.36
C LEU A 14 2.03 0.80 3.20
N ALA A 15 2.87 1.27 2.28
CA ALA A 15 4.23 0.75 2.13
C ALA A 15 5.08 0.97 3.39
N ILE A 16 4.99 2.15 4.02
CA ILE A 16 5.68 2.44 5.29
C ILE A 16 5.22 1.47 6.38
N GLU A 17 3.91 1.27 6.54
CA GLU A 17 3.36 0.30 7.50
C GLU A 17 3.87 -1.12 7.24
N LEU A 18 3.96 -1.53 5.97
CA LEU A 18 4.55 -2.82 5.58
C LEU A 18 6.04 -2.91 5.92
N TYR A 19 6.78 -1.80 5.91
CA TYR A 19 8.18 -1.79 6.36
C TYR A 19 8.28 -1.92 7.88
N GLU A 20 7.46 -1.20 8.63
CA GLU A 20 7.48 -1.17 10.10
C GLU A 20 7.00 -2.48 10.73
N THR A 21 6.01 -3.14 10.13
CA THR A 21 5.45 -4.41 10.63
C THR A 21 6.30 -5.63 10.30
N GLY A 22 7.40 -5.48 9.55
CA GLY A 22 8.28 -6.59 9.17
C GLY A 22 7.62 -7.62 8.24
N LEU A 23 6.45 -7.30 7.66
CA LEU A 23 5.71 -8.20 6.77
C LEU A 23 6.62 -8.74 5.65
N GLU A 24 6.51 -10.06 5.46
CA GLU A 24 7.41 -10.91 4.67
C GLU A 24 7.75 -10.31 3.30
N THR A 25 8.97 -10.59 2.85
CA THR A 25 9.41 -10.33 1.48
C THR A 25 8.51 -11.12 0.54
N TYR A 26 7.59 -10.45 -0.16
CA TYR A 26 6.79 -11.11 -1.19
C TYR A 26 7.69 -11.37 -2.38
N ILE A 27 7.77 -12.64 -2.79
CA ILE A 27 8.58 -13.08 -3.92
C ILE A 27 7.60 -13.48 -5.04
N THR A 28 7.86 -13.05 -6.27
CA THR A 28 7.07 -13.50 -7.44
C THR A 28 7.29 -14.99 -7.71
N GLU A 29 6.47 -15.59 -8.57
CA GLU A 29 6.66 -16.98 -9.01
C GLU A 29 8.05 -17.24 -9.64
N GLU A 30 8.69 -16.18 -10.14
CA GLU A 30 10.03 -16.19 -10.74
C GLU A 30 11.16 -15.97 -9.72
N GLY A 31 10.85 -15.88 -8.42
CA GLY A 31 11.86 -15.68 -7.38
C GLY A 31 12.27 -14.21 -7.15
N ILE A 32 11.56 -13.24 -7.73
CA ILE A 32 11.93 -11.82 -7.64
C ILE A 32 11.25 -11.15 -6.43
N PRO A 33 11.99 -10.56 -5.49
CA PRO A 33 11.40 -9.79 -4.40
C PRO A 33 10.63 -8.56 -4.93
N LEU A 34 9.36 -8.45 -4.55
CA LEU A 34 8.55 -7.28 -4.84
C LEU A 34 8.81 -6.17 -3.84
N LYS A 35 8.92 -4.95 -4.35
CA LYS A 35 8.97 -3.74 -3.50
C LYS A 35 7.63 -3.57 -2.79
N LYS A 36 7.68 -3.19 -1.51
CA LYS A 36 6.48 -2.96 -0.67
C LYS A 36 5.52 -1.90 -1.25
N THR A 37 6.04 -0.95 -2.03
CA THR A 37 5.22 0.00 -2.78
C THR A 37 4.38 -0.66 -3.89
N VAL A 38 4.91 -1.66 -4.57
CA VAL A 38 4.16 -2.42 -5.60
C VAL A 38 3.06 -3.24 -4.93
N ILE A 39 3.38 -3.92 -3.84
CA ILE A 39 2.41 -4.67 -3.03
C ILE A 39 1.31 -3.75 -2.51
N ALA A 40 1.66 -2.56 -2.02
CA ALA A 40 0.69 -1.59 -1.53
C ALA A 40 -0.27 -1.12 -2.64
N ILE A 41 0.23 -0.87 -3.85
CA ILE A 41 -0.60 -0.50 -5.00
C ILE A 41 -1.56 -1.66 -5.37
N ASP A 42 -1.06 -2.89 -5.39
CA ASP A 42 -1.86 -4.09 -5.70
C ASP A 42 -2.98 -4.32 -4.68
N LYS A 43 -2.67 -4.23 -3.37
CA LYS A 43 -3.68 -4.33 -2.30
C LYS A 43 -4.76 -3.24 -2.40
N ILE A 44 -4.38 -2.02 -2.77
CA ILE A 44 -5.35 -0.94 -3.01
C ILE A 44 -6.21 -1.25 -4.24
N ALA A 45 -5.63 -1.77 -5.33
CA ALA A 45 -6.35 -2.11 -6.54
C ALA A 45 -7.36 -3.25 -6.32
N LYS A 46 -7.00 -4.24 -5.51
CA LYS A 46 -7.87 -5.37 -5.11
C LYS A 46 -8.93 -5.01 -4.06
N GLY A 47 -8.86 -3.81 -3.48
CA GLY A 47 -9.76 -3.39 -2.40
C GLY A 47 -9.46 -4.03 -1.04
N GLU A 48 -8.28 -4.65 -0.89
CA GLU A 48 -7.82 -5.30 0.34
C GLU A 48 -7.28 -4.30 1.37
N ALA A 49 -7.00 -3.05 0.94
CA ALA A 49 -6.53 -1.97 1.79
C ALA A 49 -7.65 -0.96 2.12
N LEU A 50 -7.96 -0.79 3.40
CA LEU A 50 -8.89 0.23 3.89
C LEU A 50 -8.17 1.57 4.07
N ILE A 51 -8.50 2.55 3.24
CA ILE A 51 -7.91 3.89 3.32
C ILE A 51 -8.85 4.78 4.15
N VAL A 52 -8.53 4.94 5.43
CA VAL A 52 -9.30 5.81 6.34
C VAL A 52 -8.77 7.24 6.23
N LYS A 53 -9.61 8.17 5.76
CA LYS A 53 -9.34 9.60 5.91
C LYS A 53 -9.72 9.99 7.34
N LYS A 54 -8.75 10.52 8.09
CA LYS A 54 -9.08 11.24 9.32
C LYS A 54 -9.94 12.43 8.87
N GLN A 55 -11.23 12.44 9.20
CA GLN A 55 -12.02 13.65 9.04
C GLN A 55 -11.35 14.69 9.93
N ASP A 56 -10.87 15.77 9.34
CA ASP A 56 -10.42 16.92 10.12
C ASP A 56 -11.55 17.28 11.07
N LYS A 57 -11.28 17.22 12.38
CA LYS A 57 -12.16 17.83 13.37
C LYS A 57 -12.18 19.32 13.01
N GLN A 58 -13.28 19.76 12.40
CA GLN A 58 -13.61 21.17 12.26
C GLN A 58 -13.72 21.82 13.64
#